data_AF-A0A7G2JZ16-F1
#
_entry.id   AF-A0A7G2JZ16-F1
#
_cell.length_a   1.000
_cell.length_b   1.000
_cell.length_c   1.000
_cell.angle_alpha   90.00
_cell.angle_beta   90.00
_cell.angle_gamma   90.00
#
_symmetry.space_group_name_H-M   'P 1'
#
loop_
_entity.id
_entity.type
_entity.pdbx_description
1 polymer ?
#
loop_
_entity_poly.entity_id
_entity_poly.type
_entity_poly.pdbx_seq_one_letter_code
_entity_poly.pdbx_strand_id
1 'polypeptide(L)'
;MNLGKIFAKNGKIQMHAGSVVNKGTLNANSVHKDKSGEIILSAKEGLANIDGTVTLNNANFKAGSLTITGKEVVLNSGAKVELTGKQGGTVYIGGDERGEGKIQ
;
A
#
# COMPACT_ATOMS: atom_id res chain seq x y z
N MET A 1 -1.36 -12.49 7.27
CA MET A 1 0.07 -12.28 6.92
C MET A 1 0.28 -12.64 5.45
N ASN A 2 1.09 -11.88 4.72
CA ASN A 2 1.56 -12.23 3.38
C ASN A 2 3.05 -12.59 3.40
N LEU A 3 3.39 -13.80 2.97
CA LEU A 3 4.75 -14.29 2.77
C LEU A 3 5.06 -14.58 1.28
N GLY A 4 4.04 -14.49 0.41
CA GLY A 4 4.12 -14.87 -0.99
C GLY A 4 4.05 -13.65 -1.92
N LYS A 5 3.36 -13.80 -3.05
CA LYS A 5 3.16 -12.72 -4.01
C LYS A 5 1.68 -12.57 -4.33
N ILE A 6 1.14 -11.37 -4.20
CA ILE A 6 -0.24 -11.01 -4.54
C ILE A 6 -0.20 -9.99 -5.67
N PHE A 7 -0.92 -10.29 -6.76
CA PHE A 7 -0.97 -9.43 -7.95
C PHE A 7 -2.41 -9.01 -8.26
N ALA A 8 -2.62 -7.72 -8.42
CA ALA A 8 -3.87 -7.13 -8.89
C ALA A 8 -3.54 -6.08 -9.95
N LYS A 9 -3.30 -6.52 -11.19
CA LYS A 9 -3.04 -5.63 -12.33
C LYS A 9 -4.11 -4.53 -12.34
N ASN A 10 -3.69 -3.27 -12.16
CA ASN A 10 -4.55 -2.09 -12.04
C ASN A 10 -5.81 -2.26 -11.15
N GLY A 11 -5.74 -3.18 -10.20
CA GLY A 11 -6.84 -3.60 -9.34
C GLY A 11 -6.62 -3.16 -7.90
N LYS A 12 -7.45 -3.69 -7.00
CA LYS A 12 -7.44 -3.37 -5.58
C LYS A 12 -6.97 -4.57 -4.76
N ILE A 13 -5.99 -4.35 -3.88
CA ILE A 13 -5.62 -5.32 -2.84
C ILE A 13 -6.05 -4.74 -1.49
N GLN A 14 -6.76 -5.52 -0.68
CA GLN A 14 -7.17 -5.11 0.66
C GLN A 14 -6.79 -6.20 1.67
N MET A 15 -6.17 -5.80 2.77
CA MET A 15 -5.89 -6.67 3.91
C MET A 15 -6.39 -5.99 5.17
N HIS A 16 -7.37 -6.63 5.82
CA HIS A 16 -7.99 -6.15 7.06
C HIS A 16 -7.85 -7.23 8.12
N ALA A 17 -7.22 -6.92 9.26
CA ALA A 17 -7.01 -7.86 10.35
C ALA A 17 -6.69 -7.13 11.66
N GLY A 18 -6.68 -7.84 12.80
CA GLY A 18 -6.17 -7.29 14.06
C GLY A 18 -4.67 -6.92 13.97
N SER A 19 -3.89 -7.68 13.19
CA SER A 19 -2.54 -7.31 12.78
C SER A 19 -2.30 -7.72 11.33
N VAL A 20 -1.64 -6.83 10.58
CA VAL A 20 -1.25 -7.05 9.19
C VAL A 20 0.27 -7.15 9.12
N VAL A 21 0.77 -8.21 8.50
CA VAL A 21 2.20 -8.38 8.24
C VAL A 21 2.41 -8.70 6.77
N ASN A 22 3.25 -7.92 6.09
CA ASN A 22 3.68 -8.17 4.72
C ASN A 22 5.20 -8.35 4.66
N LYS A 23 5.65 -9.59 4.45
CA LYS A 23 7.05 -9.94 4.11
C LYS A 23 7.23 -10.29 2.63
N GLY A 24 6.12 -10.55 1.94
CA GLY A 24 6.10 -10.89 0.52
C GLY A 24 5.98 -9.68 -0.40
N THR A 25 5.40 -9.89 -1.58
CA THR A 25 5.12 -8.84 -2.57
C THR A 25 3.62 -8.58 -2.67
N LEU A 26 3.24 -7.30 -2.62
CA LEU A 26 1.94 -6.81 -3.05
C LEU A 26 2.16 -5.95 -4.29
N ASN A 27 1.56 -6.33 -5.42
CA ASN A 27 1.75 -5.65 -6.70
C ASN A 27 0.40 -5.29 -7.31
N ALA A 28 0.16 -3.99 -7.45
CA ALA A 28 -1.00 -3.43 -8.13
C ALA A 28 -0.57 -2.45 -9.25
N ASN A 29 0.52 -2.78 -9.94
CA ASN A 29 1.03 -1.97 -11.06
C ASN A 29 -0.01 -1.84 -12.18
N SER A 30 0.08 -0.75 -12.92
CA SER A 30 -0.77 -0.46 -14.07
C SER A 30 0.04 -0.01 -15.28
N VAL A 31 -0.55 -0.19 -16.45
CA VAL A 31 -0.12 0.42 -17.73
C VAL A 31 -1.22 1.28 -18.36
N HIS A 32 -2.34 1.44 -17.65
CA HIS A 32 -3.52 2.16 -18.13
C HIS A 32 -3.47 3.64 -17.75
N LYS A 33 -4.00 4.51 -18.63
CA LYS A 33 -4.10 5.95 -18.39
C LYS A 33 -5.08 6.31 -17.29
N ASP A 34 -6.26 5.68 -17.34
CA ASP A 34 -7.43 6.12 -16.56
C ASP A 34 -7.65 5.26 -15.31
N LYS A 35 -6.77 4.29 -15.04
CA LYS A 35 -6.89 3.39 -13.89
C LYS A 35 -5.52 2.95 -13.37
N SER A 36 -5.22 3.33 -12.13
CA SER A 36 -4.06 2.84 -11.38
C SER A 36 -4.50 1.97 -10.21
N GLY A 37 -3.61 1.12 -9.70
CA GLY A 37 -3.95 0.22 -8.62
C GLY A 37 -4.16 0.93 -7.29
N GLU A 38 -4.74 0.19 -6.35
CA GLU A 38 -4.97 0.63 -4.97
C GLU A 38 -4.61 -0.50 -4.01
N ILE A 39 -3.85 -0.20 -2.96
CA ILE A 39 -3.53 -1.14 -1.89
C ILE A 39 -3.94 -0.53 -0.55
N ILE A 40 -4.76 -1.24 0.22
CA ILE A 40 -5.18 -0.86 1.57
C ILE A 40 -4.76 -1.95 2.56
N LEU A 41 -3.97 -1.56 3.55
CA LEU A 41 -3.55 -2.41 4.67
C LEU A 41 -4.08 -1.78 5.96
N SER A 42 -5.07 -2.40 6.59
CA SER A 42 -5.67 -1.89 7.84
C SER A 42 -5.49 -2.91 8.97
N ALA A 43 -4.78 -2.49 10.00
CA ALA A 43 -4.58 -3.19 11.25
C ALA A 43 -5.24 -2.43 12.42
N LYS A 44 -6.53 -2.11 12.30
CA LYS A 44 -7.25 -1.15 13.17
C LYS A 44 -6.95 -1.29 14.67
N GLU A 45 -6.83 -2.51 15.17
CA GLU A 45 -6.63 -2.79 16.60
C GLU A 45 -5.17 -3.09 16.98
N GLY A 46 -4.26 -3.17 16.02
CA GLY A 46 -2.90 -3.64 16.25
C GLY A 46 -1.88 -3.16 15.23
N LEU A 47 -0.89 -4.01 14.95
CA LEU A 47 0.30 -3.66 14.20
C LEU A 47 0.12 -3.91 12.70
N ALA A 48 0.41 -2.89 11.89
CA ALA A 48 0.71 -3.03 10.46
C ALA A 48 2.23 -3.04 10.26
N ASN A 49 2.80 -4.20 10.00
CA ASN A 49 4.24 -4.42 9.83
C ASN A 49 4.58 -4.71 8.35
N ILE A 50 5.31 -3.80 7.73
CA ILE A 50 5.72 -3.87 6.32
C ILE A 50 7.23 -4.11 6.26
N ASP A 51 7.61 -5.27 5.74
CA ASP A 51 9.00 -5.75 5.61
C ASP A 51 9.32 -6.12 4.15
N GLY A 52 8.31 -6.54 3.39
CA GLY A 52 8.42 -6.92 1.98
C GLY A 52 8.25 -5.77 1.00
N THR A 53 7.79 -6.09 -0.21
CA THR A 53 7.59 -5.14 -1.31
C THR A 53 6.11 -4.77 -1.48
N VAL A 54 5.85 -3.49 -1.71
CA VAL A 54 4.55 -2.93 -2.13
C VAL A 54 4.79 -2.07 -3.36
N THR A 55 4.17 -2.40 -4.49
CA THR A 55 4.36 -1.66 -5.76
C THR A 55 3.04 -1.35 -6.45
N LEU A 56 2.88 -0.08 -6.84
CA LEU A 56 1.73 0.45 -7.58
C LEU A 56 2.17 1.32 -8.77
N ASN A 57 3.27 0.95 -9.41
CA ASN A 57 3.89 1.71 -10.48
C ASN A 57 2.98 1.85 -11.71
N ASN A 58 3.10 2.98 -12.39
CA ASN A 58 2.47 3.22 -13.70
C ASN A 58 3.41 4.07 -14.58
N ALA A 59 4.31 3.41 -15.31
CA ALA A 59 5.42 4.06 -15.99
C ALA A 59 5.00 5.20 -16.94
N ASN A 60 3.83 5.10 -17.56
CA ASN A 60 3.37 6.05 -18.56
C ASN A 60 2.42 7.13 -18.00
N PHE A 61 1.91 6.98 -16.77
CA PHE A 61 0.85 7.81 -16.21
C PHE A 61 1.05 8.04 -14.70
N LYS A 62 -0.01 8.41 -13.98
CA LYS A 62 0.03 8.58 -12.51
C LYS A 62 0.07 7.20 -11.84
N ALA A 63 0.97 6.98 -10.90
CA ALA A 63 1.00 5.74 -10.11
C ALA A 63 -0.21 5.64 -9.16
N GLY A 64 -0.39 4.46 -8.55
CA GLY A 64 -1.55 4.15 -7.72
C GLY A 64 -1.57 4.81 -6.35
N SER A 65 -2.46 4.32 -5.48
CA SER A 65 -2.57 4.76 -4.09
C SER A 65 -2.28 3.63 -3.09
N LEU A 66 -1.63 4.00 -1.98
CA LEU A 66 -1.35 3.13 -0.85
C LEU A 66 -1.87 3.76 0.43
N THR A 67 -2.64 2.99 1.20
CA THR A 67 -3.04 3.33 2.56
C THR A 67 -2.60 2.24 3.51
N ILE A 68 -1.85 2.61 4.55
CA ILE A 68 -1.44 1.71 5.63
C ILE A 68 -1.87 2.34 6.95
N THR A 69 -2.79 1.69 7.66
CA THR A 69 -3.27 2.14 8.96
C THR A 69 -3.21 1.01 9.98
N GLY A 70 -3.14 1.40 11.25
CA GLY A 70 -3.20 0.52 12.39
C GLY A 70 -2.97 1.30 13.67
N LYS A 71 -3.12 0.63 14.81
CA LYS A 71 -2.74 1.21 16.10
C LYS A 71 -1.25 1.57 16.12
N GLU A 72 -0.43 0.75 15.46
CA GLU A 72 0.97 1.00 15.18
C GLU A 72 1.27 0.63 13.73
N VAL A 73 2.12 1.43 13.07
CA VAL A 73 2.58 1.15 11.71
C VAL A 73 4.10 1.16 11.69
N VAL A 74 4.69 0.06 11.22
CA VAL A 74 6.13 -0.11 11.09
C VAL A 74 6.48 -0.39 9.64
N LEU A 75 7.32 0.46 9.07
CA LEU A 75 8.00 0.24 7.80
C LEU A 75 9.46 -0.10 8.08
N ASN A 76 9.84 -1.36 7.90
CA ASN A 76 11.20 -1.82 8.22
C ASN A 76 12.22 -1.31 7.18
N SER A 77 13.50 -1.27 7.56
CA SER A 77 14.59 -0.81 6.68
C SER A 77 14.73 -1.61 5.38
N GLY A 78 14.31 -2.88 5.36
CA GLY A 78 14.29 -3.73 4.17
C GLY A 78 13.05 -3.58 3.29
N ALA A 79 12.03 -2.87 3.77
CA ALA A 79 10.77 -2.71 3.04
C ALA A 79 10.95 -1.84 1.81
N LYS A 80 10.30 -2.23 0.72
CA LYS A 80 10.33 -1.49 -0.56
C LYS A 80 8.93 -1.04 -0.92
N VAL A 81 8.71 0.28 -0.97
CA VAL A 81 7.43 0.88 -1.34
C VAL A 81 7.64 1.74 -2.59
N GLU A 82 7.05 1.34 -3.71
CA GLU A 82 7.25 1.96 -5.02
C GLU A 82 5.92 2.37 -5.66
N LEU A 83 5.77 3.68 -5.86
CA LEU A 83 4.62 4.28 -6.54
C LEU A 83 5.13 5.25 -7.62
N THR A 84 5.96 4.72 -8.51
CA THR A 84 6.63 5.48 -9.58
C THR A 84 5.78 5.52 -10.85
N GLY A 85 5.67 6.70 -11.44
CA GLY A 85 5.06 6.93 -12.75
C GLY A 85 5.52 8.27 -13.31
N LYS A 86 4.95 8.70 -14.45
CA LYS A 86 5.15 10.08 -14.93
C LYS A 86 4.73 11.11 -13.89
N GLN A 87 3.72 10.75 -13.10
CA GLN A 87 3.38 11.40 -11.85
C GLN A 87 3.44 10.35 -10.74
N GLY A 88 4.04 10.69 -9.60
CA GLY A 88 4.06 9.83 -8.42
C GLY A 88 2.65 9.52 -7.88
N GLY A 89 2.55 8.43 -7.13
CA GLY A 89 1.31 8.00 -6.50
C GLY A 89 1.00 8.77 -5.23
N THR A 90 -0.05 8.34 -4.53
CA THR A 90 -0.45 8.90 -3.23
C THR A 90 -0.24 7.85 -2.15
N VAL A 91 0.31 8.26 -1.01
CA VAL A 91 0.61 7.35 0.10
C VAL A 91 0.14 7.96 1.42
N TYR A 92 -0.62 7.19 2.19
CA TYR A 92 -0.97 7.48 3.58
C TYR A 92 -0.42 6.37 4.49
N ILE A 93 0.33 6.75 5.51
CA ILE A 93 0.92 5.83 6.50
C ILE A 93 0.58 6.36 7.89
N GLY A 94 -0.14 5.57 8.68
CA GLY A 94 -0.54 5.90 10.04
C GLY A 94 -1.78 6.80 10.15
N GLY A 95 -2.08 7.62 9.15
CA GLY A 95 -3.26 8.48 9.13
C GLY A 95 -3.29 9.45 7.94
N ASP A 96 -4.27 10.35 7.95
CA ASP A 96 -4.47 11.42 6.97
C ASP A 96 -3.77 12.72 7.35
N GLU A 97 -3.92 13.75 6.51
CA GLU A 97 -3.32 15.06 6.73
C GLU A 97 -3.70 15.62 8.10
N ARG A 98 -2.69 16.01 8.90
CA ARG A 98 -2.85 16.57 10.25
C ARG A 98 -3.58 15.66 11.25
N GLY A 99 -3.80 14.39 10.94
CA GLY A 99 -4.55 13.48 11.81
C GLY A 99 -6.02 13.87 11.95
N GLU A 100 -6.64 14.34 10.86
CA GLU A 100 -8.07 14.68 10.83
C GLU A 100 -8.98 13.46 11.07
N GLY A 101 -8.48 12.24 10.87
CA GLY A 101 -9.17 11.00 11.20
C GLY A 101 -10.21 10.56 10.16
N LYS A 102 -10.13 11.07 8.93
CA LYS A 102 -10.96 10.63 7.78
C LYS A 102 -10.44 9.33 7.17
N ILE A 103 -9.13 9.06 7.27
CA ILE A 103 -8.50 7.78 6.90
C ILE A 103 -8.14 7.04 8.20
N GLN A 104 -8.71 5.85 8.40
CA GLN A 104 -8.51 5.00 9.58
C GLN A 104 -8.23 3.55 9.18
#